data_AF-X1IXB2-F1
#
_entry.id   AF-X1IXB2-F1
#
_cell.length_a   1.000
_cell.length_b   1.000
_cell.length_c   1.000
_cell.angle_alpha   90.00
_cell.angle_beta   90.00
_cell.angle_gamma   90.00
#
_symmetry.space_group_name_H-M   'P 1'
#
loop_
_entity.id
_entity.type
_entity.pdbx_description
1 polymer ?
#
loop_
_entity_poly.entity_id
_entity_poly.type
_entity_poly.pdbx_seq_one_letter_code
_entity_poly.pdbx_strand_id
1 'polypeptide(L)'
;MDIEFEKLIDLQKLDKEITDVSLFLENIPSKIEEINKKIETSSQIVTLAKEKMTQNQKKRRDLEAAAKDIKEQISKYNRQLNEVKTNREYSILLKEIEEAKQKDNDMEEEIISEMLSADEIEDEIKTASQKYSEAEEKFSKEKDVLQQEKKKFEAKRDKLNQKKEKLVPKIPSDQ
;
A
#
# COMPACT_ATOMS: atom_id res chain seq x y z
N MET A 1 63.00 -14.87 -7.85
CA MET A 1 62.17 -15.33 -8.98
C MET A 1 60.99 -16.19 -8.52
N ASP A 2 61.14 -17.45 -8.07
CA ASP A 2 59.96 -18.28 -7.72
C ASP A 2 59.07 -17.71 -6.59
N ILE A 3 59.70 -17.18 -5.53
CA ILE A 3 58.99 -16.57 -4.38
C ILE A 3 58.24 -15.28 -4.75
N GLU A 4 58.69 -14.56 -5.77
CA GLU A 4 58.02 -13.34 -6.26
C GLU A 4 56.81 -13.70 -7.13
N PHE A 5 56.93 -14.76 -7.93
CA PHE A 5 55.85 -15.27 -8.76
C PHE A 5 54.69 -15.82 -7.91
N GLU A 6 54.99 -16.54 -6.82
CA GLU A 6 53.97 -17.00 -5.87
C GLU A 6 53.20 -15.84 -5.21
N LYS A 7 53.90 -14.78 -4.80
CA LYS A 7 53.27 -13.59 -4.21
C LYS A 7 52.37 -12.84 -5.21
N LEU A 8 52.76 -12.78 -6.48
CA LEU A 8 51.93 -12.20 -7.55
C LEU A 8 50.67 -13.02 -7.79
N ILE A 9 50.77 -14.34 -7.80
CA ILE A 9 49.62 -15.25 -7.92
C ILE A 9 48.67 -15.06 -6.72
N ASP A 10 49.20 -14.94 -5.51
CA ASP A 10 48.39 -14.71 -4.31
C ASP A 10 47.72 -13.34 -4.30
N LEU A 11 48.39 -12.30 -4.82
CA LEU A 11 47.80 -10.98 -5.03
C LEU A 11 46.63 -11.06 -6.02
N GLN A 12 46.81 -11.73 -7.15
CA GLN A 12 45.78 -11.89 -8.17
C GLN A 12 44.54 -12.63 -7.63
N LYS A 13 44.75 -13.69 -6.83
CA LYS A 13 43.66 -14.41 -6.16
C LYS A 13 42.90 -13.50 -5.19
N LEU A 14 43.62 -12.71 -4.38
CA LEU A 14 43.04 -11.73 -3.47
C LEU A 14 42.21 -10.69 -4.22
N ASP A 15 42.74 -10.13 -5.31
CA ASP A 15 42.05 -9.14 -6.13
C ASP A 15 40.77 -9.69 -6.76
N LYS A 16 40.83 -10.93 -7.27
CA LYS A 16 39.64 -11.61 -7.78
C LYS A 16 38.59 -11.79 -6.68
N GLU A 17 39.00 -12.26 -5.50
CA GLU A 17 38.07 -12.47 -4.38
C GLU A 17 37.47 -11.15 -3.87
N ILE A 18 38.24 -10.06 -3.83
CA ILE A 18 37.75 -8.71 -3.49
C ILE A 18 36.73 -8.24 -4.52
N THR A 19 37.01 -8.45 -5.81
CA THR A 19 36.12 -8.07 -6.91
C THR A 19 34.80 -8.84 -6.82
N ASP A 20 34.86 -10.16 -6.67
CA ASP A 20 33.67 -11.02 -6.55
C ASP A 20 32.80 -10.62 -5.35
N VAL A 21 33.42 -10.34 -4.19
CA VAL A 21 32.70 -9.88 -2.99
C VAL A 21 32.11 -8.47 -3.20
N SER A 22 32.83 -7.58 -3.87
CA SER A 22 32.34 -6.21 -4.13
C SER A 22 31.15 -6.21 -5.08
N LEU A 23 31.20 -7.01 -6.15
CA LEU A 23 30.07 -7.19 -7.07
C LEU A 23 28.85 -7.77 -6.34
N PHE A 24 29.04 -8.73 -5.42
CA PHE A 24 27.94 -9.24 -4.62
C PHE A 24 27.33 -8.15 -3.73
N LEU A 25 28.16 -7.36 -3.05
CA LEU A 25 27.72 -6.26 -2.19
C LEU A 25 26.95 -5.16 -2.95
N GLU A 26 27.34 -4.86 -4.19
CA GLU A 26 26.65 -3.89 -5.05
C GLU A 26 25.23 -4.33 -5.44
N ASN A 27 24.97 -5.64 -5.49
CA ASN A 27 23.66 -6.20 -5.82
C ASN A 27 22.69 -6.29 -4.63
N ILE A 28 23.16 -6.16 -3.38
CA ILE A 28 22.28 -6.26 -2.21
C ILE A 28 21.35 -5.04 -2.06
N PRO A 29 21.81 -3.78 -2.23
CA PRO A 29 20.95 -2.60 -2.15
C PRO A 29 19.73 -2.66 -3.08
N SER A 30 19.92 -3.09 -4.33
CA SER A 30 18.82 -3.20 -5.30
C SER A 30 17.78 -4.24 -4.86
N LYS A 31 18.21 -5.41 -4.39
CA LYS A 31 17.31 -6.43 -3.82
C LYS A 31 16.51 -5.90 -2.64
N ILE A 32 17.15 -5.16 -1.72
CA ILE A 32 16.47 -4.55 -0.58
C ILE A 32 15.44 -3.50 -1.04
N GLU A 33 15.77 -2.72 -2.07
CA GLU A 33 14.85 -1.73 -2.65
C GLU A 33 13.64 -2.41 -3.30
N GLU A 34 13.85 -3.48 -4.07
CA GLU A 34 12.75 -4.28 -4.64
C GLU A 34 11.83 -4.86 -3.56
N ILE A 35 12.39 -5.35 -2.46
CA ILE A 35 11.63 -5.84 -1.31
C ILE A 35 10.81 -4.70 -0.68
N ASN A 36 11.41 -3.53 -0.46
CA ASN A 36 10.68 -2.38 0.09
C ASN A 36 9.52 -1.96 -0.82
N LYS A 37 9.72 -1.93 -2.15
CA LYS A 37 8.67 -1.62 -3.13
C LYS A 37 7.49 -2.58 -3.06
N LYS A 38 7.76 -3.88 -2.85
CA LYS A 38 6.70 -4.89 -2.69
C LYS A 38 5.88 -4.68 -1.41
N ILE A 39 6.53 -4.35 -0.30
CA ILE A 39 5.86 -4.01 0.96
C ILE A 39 5.02 -2.75 0.78
N GLU A 40 5.60 -1.71 0.17
CA GLU A 40 4.93 -0.44 -0.06
C GLU A 40 3.70 -0.59 -0.95
N THR A 41 3.82 -1.34 -2.05
CA THR A 41 2.68 -1.61 -2.95
C THR A 41 1.55 -2.33 -2.20
N SER A 42 1.89 -3.30 -1.35
CA SER A 42 0.90 -4.01 -0.53
C SER A 42 0.23 -3.07 0.49
N SER A 43 0.99 -2.14 1.07
CA SER A 43 0.47 -1.11 1.99
C SER A 43 -0.46 -0.12 1.29
N GLN A 44 -0.13 0.26 0.05
CA GLN A 44 -0.94 1.15 -0.77
C GLN A 44 -2.31 0.53 -1.08
N ILE A 45 -2.37 -0.78 -1.35
CA ILE A 45 -3.66 -1.48 -1.57
C ILE A 45 -4.56 -1.37 -0.34
N VAL A 46 -4.01 -1.55 0.87
CA VAL A 46 -4.77 -1.40 2.12
C VAL A 46 -5.26 0.04 2.30
N THR A 47 -4.40 1.02 1.98
CA THR A 47 -4.74 2.44 2.06
C THR A 47 -5.89 2.79 1.11
N LEU A 48 -5.80 2.37 -0.15
CA LEU A 48 -6.85 2.60 -1.15
C LEU A 48 -8.20 1.98 -0.74
N ALA A 49 -8.19 0.78 -0.17
CA ALA A 49 -9.41 0.13 0.32
C ALA A 49 -10.05 0.92 1.48
N LYS A 50 -9.23 1.46 2.40
CA LYS A 50 -9.71 2.33 3.49
C LYS A 50 -10.25 3.68 2.99
N GLU A 51 -9.63 4.24 1.96
CA GLU A 51 -10.12 5.46 1.31
C GLU A 51 -11.48 5.21 0.65
N LYS A 52 -11.65 4.07 -0.06
CA LYS A 52 -12.93 3.63 -0.63
C LYS A 52 -14.01 3.53 0.46
N MET A 53 -13.70 2.95 1.62
CA MET A 53 -14.62 2.90 2.77
C MET A 53 -15.02 4.29 3.26
N THR A 54 -14.05 5.19 3.37
CA THR A 54 -14.31 6.58 3.82
C THR A 54 -15.23 7.33 2.85
N GLN A 55 -15.05 7.11 1.54
CA GLN A 55 -15.91 7.68 0.50
C GLN A 55 -17.33 7.11 0.56
N ASN A 56 -17.49 5.79 0.68
CA ASN A 56 -18.79 5.13 0.84
C ASN A 56 -19.52 5.66 2.09
N GLN A 57 -18.86 5.73 3.25
CA GLN A 57 -19.45 6.28 4.47
C GLN A 57 -19.86 7.75 4.35
N LYS A 58 -19.12 8.54 3.58
CA LYS A 58 -19.50 9.92 3.27
C LYS A 58 -20.76 9.95 2.41
N LYS A 59 -20.76 9.20 1.30
CA LYS A 59 -21.91 9.11 0.38
C LYS A 59 -23.17 8.66 1.12
N ARG A 60 -23.08 7.65 1.98
CA ARG A 60 -24.21 7.17 2.78
C ARG A 60 -24.77 8.26 3.70
N ARG A 61 -23.91 9.01 4.40
CA ARG A 61 -24.35 10.13 5.24
C ARG A 61 -25.04 11.24 4.45
N ASP A 62 -24.54 11.54 3.25
CA ASP A 62 -25.12 12.55 2.37
C ASP A 62 -26.51 12.09 1.88
N LEU A 63 -26.68 10.80 1.54
CA LEU A 63 -27.97 10.20 1.18
C LEU A 63 -28.95 10.19 2.36
N GLU A 64 -28.50 9.78 3.55
CA GLU A 64 -29.31 9.78 4.77
C GLU A 64 -29.83 11.19 5.12
N ALA A 65 -29.00 12.22 4.94
CA ALA A 65 -29.39 13.61 5.12
C ALA A 65 -30.44 14.04 4.07
N ALA A 66 -30.22 13.71 2.81
CA ALA A 66 -31.16 14.03 1.73
C ALA A 66 -32.52 13.34 1.89
N ALA A 67 -32.53 12.07 2.30
CA ALA A 67 -33.75 11.33 2.59
C ALA A 67 -34.53 11.97 3.75
N LYS A 68 -33.83 12.42 4.80
CA LYS A 68 -34.45 13.15 5.90
C LYS A 68 -35.13 14.44 5.41
N ASP A 69 -34.46 15.23 4.57
CA ASP A 69 -35.03 16.46 4.03
C ASP A 69 -36.29 16.19 3.18
N ILE A 70 -36.30 15.09 2.40
CA ILE A 70 -37.47 14.67 1.63
C ILE A 70 -38.63 14.27 2.55
N LYS A 71 -38.36 13.52 3.62
CA LYS A 71 -39.38 13.15 4.62
C LYS A 71 -40.00 14.38 5.29
N GLU A 72 -39.19 15.39 5.60
CA GLU A 72 -39.66 16.67 6.11
C GLU A 72 -40.53 17.41 5.07
N GLN A 73 -40.14 17.40 3.79
CA GLN A 73 -40.93 17.98 2.70
C GLN A 73 -42.26 17.26 2.51
N ILE A 74 -42.28 15.93 2.55
CA ILE A 74 -43.51 15.12 2.52
C ILE A 74 -44.42 15.53 3.68
N SER A 75 -43.88 15.67 4.90
CA SER A 75 -44.66 16.10 6.06
C SER A 75 -45.27 17.49 5.85
N LYS A 76 -44.51 18.42 5.28
CA LYS A 76 -44.98 19.78 4.95
C LYS A 76 -46.10 19.76 3.91
N TYR A 77 -45.95 19.01 2.82
CA TYR A 77 -47.00 18.87 1.80
C TYR A 77 -48.27 18.24 2.37
N ASN A 78 -48.16 17.22 3.23
CA ASN A 78 -49.33 16.65 3.91
C ASN A 78 -50.05 17.66 4.79
N ARG A 79 -49.33 18.56 5.48
CA ARG A 79 -49.97 19.65 6.23
C ARG A 79 -50.71 20.62 5.30
N GLN A 80 -50.05 21.07 4.22
CA GLN A 80 -50.66 21.97 3.23
C GLN A 80 -51.90 21.35 2.56
N LEU A 81 -51.89 20.04 2.34
CA LEU A 81 -53.01 19.29 1.78
C LEU A 81 -54.30 19.46 2.62
N ASN A 82 -54.18 19.60 3.95
CA ASN A 82 -55.31 19.83 4.85
C ASN A 82 -55.84 21.28 4.84
N GLU A 83 -55.07 22.22 4.28
CA GLU A 83 -55.37 23.65 4.28
C GLU A 83 -55.96 24.13 2.95
N VAL A 84 -55.68 23.43 1.84
CA VAL A 84 -56.16 23.81 0.50
C VAL A 84 -57.66 23.59 0.34
N LYS A 85 -58.31 24.54 -0.34
CA LYS A 85 -59.77 24.56 -0.51
C LYS A 85 -60.22 24.26 -1.93
N THR A 86 -59.29 24.22 -2.88
CA THR A 86 -59.61 23.95 -4.28
C THR A 86 -59.17 22.54 -4.68
N ASN A 87 -60.01 21.84 -5.45
CA ASN A 87 -59.70 20.51 -5.96
C ASN A 87 -58.41 20.50 -6.80
N ARG A 88 -58.14 21.60 -7.52
CA ARG A 88 -56.93 21.74 -8.36
C ARG A 88 -55.66 21.75 -7.50
N GLU A 89 -55.61 22.55 -6.45
CA GLU A 89 -54.45 22.61 -5.54
C GLU A 89 -54.25 21.28 -4.81
N TYR A 90 -55.35 20.65 -4.38
CA TYR A 90 -55.33 19.33 -3.75
C TYR A 90 -54.69 18.27 -4.68
N SER A 91 -55.12 18.19 -5.94
CA SER A 91 -54.55 17.24 -6.90
C SER A 91 -53.07 17.49 -7.22
N ILE A 92 -52.64 18.75 -7.27
CA ILE A 92 -51.22 19.10 -7.46
C ILE A 92 -50.40 18.62 -6.25
N LEU A 93 -50.83 18.94 -5.03
CA LEU A 93 -50.13 18.51 -3.82
C LEU A 93 -50.06 17.00 -3.65
N LEU A 94 -51.11 16.26 -4.03
CA LEU A 94 -51.06 14.79 -4.03
C LEU A 94 -49.96 14.26 -4.96
N LYS A 95 -49.83 14.83 -6.16
CA LYS A 95 -48.80 14.45 -7.13
C LYS A 95 -47.41 14.75 -6.60
N GLU A 96 -47.21 15.93 -6.00
CA GLU A 96 -45.94 16.32 -5.37
C GLU A 96 -45.57 15.40 -4.19
N ILE A 97 -46.55 14.96 -3.39
CA ILE A 97 -46.32 13.98 -2.32
C ILE A 97 -45.93 12.62 -2.88
N GLU A 98 -46.59 12.16 -3.95
CA GLU A 98 -46.28 10.89 -4.60
C GLU A 98 -44.88 10.89 -5.20
N GLU A 99 -44.50 11.95 -5.91
CA GLU A 99 -43.15 12.13 -6.46
C GLU A 99 -42.09 12.18 -5.36
N ALA A 100 -42.36 12.91 -4.27
CA ALA A 100 -41.44 12.98 -3.13
C ALA A 100 -41.29 11.62 -2.43
N LYS A 101 -42.37 10.85 -2.27
CA LYS A 101 -42.33 9.49 -1.72
C LYS A 101 -41.55 8.52 -2.59
N GLN A 102 -41.72 8.60 -3.92
CA GLN A 102 -40.93 7.78 -4.83
C GLN A 102 -39.43 8.08 -4.67
N LYS A 103 -39.07 9.36 -4.62
CA LYS A 103 -37.68 9.78 -4.41
C LYS A 103 -37.11 9.33 -3.07
N ASP A 104 -37.92 9.34 -2.00
CA ASP A 104 -37.54 8.82 -0.69
C ASP A 104 -37.24 7.31 -0.75
N ASN A 105 -38.12 6.54 -1.40
CA ASN A 105 -37.91 5.10 -1.60
C ASN A 105 -36.63 4.82 -2.41
N ASP A 106 -36.42 5.54 -3.51
CA ASP A 106 -35.22 5.38 -4.34
C ASP A 106 -33.94 5.66 -3.52
N MET A 107 -33.97 6.69 -2.65
CA MET A 107 -32.86 6.98 -1.75
C MET A 107 -32.66 5.89 -0.68
N GLU A 108 -33.73 5.33 -0.13
CA GLU A 108 -33.64 4.20 0.82
C GLU A 108 -33.01 2.97 0.15
N GLU A 109 -33.37 2.67 -1.10
CA GLU A 109 -32.73 1.60 -1.88
C GLU A 109 -31.24 1.88 -2.12
N GLU A 110 -30.87 3.11 -2.48
CA GLU A 110 -29.46 3.49 -2.63
C GLU A 110 -28.68 3.38 -1.30
N ILE A 111 -29.28 3.80 -0.17
CA ILE A 111 -28.65 3.66 1.15
C ILE A 111 -28.39 2.19 1.48
N ILE A 112 -29.36 1.31 1.23
CA ILE A 112 -29.19 -0.14 1.43
C ILE A 112 -28.07 -0.68 0.53
N SER A 113 -28.02 -0.25 -0.73
CA SER A 113 -26.94 -0.64 -1.65
C SER A 113 -25.56 -0.18 -1.16
N GLU A 114 -25.44 1.03 -0.62
CA GLU A 114 -24.18 1.52 -0.03
C GLU A 114 -23.80 0.75 1.25
N MET A 115 -24.78 0.28 2.04
CA MET A 115 -24.52 -0.58 3.20
C MET A 115 -23.94 -1.93 2.78
N LEU A 116 -24.52 -2.57 1.76
CA LEU A 116 -23.99 -3.83 1.22
C LEU A 116 -22.59 -3.64 0.64
N SER A 117 -22.36 -2.53 -0.08
CA SER A 117 -21.02 -2.22 -0.58
C SER A 117 -20.02 -1.97 0.55
N ALA A 118 -20.44 -1.40 1.68
CA ALA A 118 -19.59 -1.21 2.84
C ALA A 118 -19.11 -2.54 3.42
N ASP A 119 -19.99 -3.54 3.51
CA ASP A 119 -19.64 -4.89 3.97
C ASP A 119 -18.60 -5.55 3.04
N GLU A 120 -18.79 -5.43 1.72
CA GLU A 120 -17.81 -5.91 0.73
C GLU A 120 -16.45 -5.20 0.86
N ILE A 121 -16.46 -3.88 1.05
CA ILE A 121 -15.24 -3.08 1.26
C ILE A 121 -14.54 -3.49 2.56
N GLU A 122 -15.29 -3.80 3.62
CA GLU A 122 -14.72 -4.28 4.88
C GLU A 122 -13.98 -5.61 4.71
N ASP A 123 -14.57 -6.55 3.95
CA ASP A 123 -13.93 -7.81 3.58
C ASP A 123 -12.70 -7.61 2.68
N GLU A 124 -12.75 -6.66 1.74
CA GLU A 124 -11.59 -6.24 0.93
C GLU A 124 -10.46 -5.70 1.83
N ILE A 125 -10.77 -4.82 2.78
CA ILE A 125 -9.80 -4.25 3.73
C ILE A 125 -9.17 -5.36 4.57
N LYS A 126 -9.99 -6.28 5.10
CA LYS A 126 -9.51 -7.40 5.91
C LYS A 126 -8.57 -8.29 5.13
N THR A 127 -8.96 -8.68 3.92
CA THR A 127 -8.16 -9.51 3.02
C THR A 127 -6.84 -8.81 2.62
N ALA A 128 -6.91 -7.53 2.26
CA ALA A 128 -5.73 -6.74 1.91
C ALA A 128 -4.79 -6.58 3.11
N SER A 129 -5.33 -6.33 4.30
CA SER A 129 -4.55 -6.16 5.54
C SER A 129 -3.85 -7.46 5.94
N GLN A 130 -4.51 -8.61 5.78
CA GLN A 130 -3.89 -9.91 6.02
C GLN A 130 -2.74 -10.16 5.04
N LYS A 131 -2.98 -9.94 3.73
CA LYS A 131 -1.93 -10.07 2.70
C LYS A 131 -0.75 -9.13 2.95
N TYR A 132 -1.02 -7.90 3.37
CA TYR A 132 0.02 -6.95 3.76
C TYR A 132 0.84 -7.47 4.94
N SER A 133 0.19 -7.95 6.01
CA SER A 133 0.89 -8.48 7.19
C SER A 133 1.76 -9.69 6.84
N GLU A 134 1.25 -10.63 6.04
CA GLU A 134 2.01 -11.80 5.59
C GLU A 134 3.20 -11.40 4.71
N ALA A 135 2.99 -10.45 3.79
CA ALA A 135 4.04 -9.91 2.94
C ALA A 135 5.11 -9.19 3.77
N GLU A 136 4.71 -8.31 4.70
CA GLU A 136 5.60 -7.57 5.58
C GLU A 136 6.46 -8.51 6.42
N GLU A 137 5.86 -9.53 7.06
CA GLU A 137 6.61 -10.50 7.86
C GLU A 137 7.63 -11.27 7.02
N LYS A 138 7.21 -11.79 5.86
CA LYS A 138 8.08 -12.55 4.96
C LYS A 138 9.24 -11.71 4.44
N PHE A 139 8.92 -10.52 3.94
CA PHE A 139 9.88 -9.64 3.29
C PHE A 139 10.79 -8.93 4.28
N SER A 140 10.32 -8.62 5.49
CA SER A 140 11.19 -8.12 6.56
C SER A 140 12.23 -9.16 6.95
N LYS A 141 11.86 -10.44 7.09
CA LYS A 141 12.82 -11.52 7.37
C LYS A 141 13.85 -11.66 6.23
N GLU A 142 13.41 -11.61 4.98
CA GLU A 142 14.32 -11.66 3.82
C GLU A 142 15.29 -10.47 3.81
N LYS A 143 14.79 -9.27 4.10
CA LYS A 143 15.61 -8.06 4.24
C LYS A 143 16.63 -8.18 5.36
N ASP A 144 16.26 -8.72 6.52
CA ASP A 144 17.18 -8.93 7.64
C ASP A 144 18.30 -9.92 7.27
N VAL A 145 17.96 -11.00 6.56
CA VAL A 145 18.96 -11.96 6.05
C VAL A 145 19.93 -11.26 5.10
N LEU A 146 19.42 -10.50 4.12
CA LEU A 146 20.26 -9.75 3.17
C LEU A 146 21.16 -8.72 3.88
N GLN A 147 20.66 -8.06 4.92
CA GLN A 147 21.45 -7.12 5.71
C GLN A 147 22.55 -7.82 6.52
N GLN A 148 22.27 -9.02 7.08
CA GLN A 148 23.28 -9.82 7.75
C GLN A 148 24.34 -10.33 6.78
N GLU A 149 23.93 -10.79 5.60
CA GLU A 149 24.86 -11.17 4.53
C GLU A 149 25.73 -10.00 4.12
N LYS A 150 25.14 -8.81 3.89
CA LYS A 150 25.87 -7.58 3.58
C LYS A 150 26.97 -7.31 4.62
N LYS A 151 26.63 -7.32 5.91
CA LYS A 151 27.62 -7.11 6.99
C LYS A 151 28.73 -8.16 6.99
N LYS A 152 28.40 -9.44 6.74
CA LYS A 152 29.40 -10.52 6.66
C LYS A 152 30.34 -10.32 5.48
N PHE A 153 29.82 -9.96 4.31
CA PHE A 153 30.61 -9.73 3.11
C PHE A 153 31.43 -8.44 3.18
N GLU A 154 30.92 -7.38 3.80
CA GLU A 154 31.70 -6.17 4.10
C GLU A 154 32.89 -6.50 5.01
N ALA A 155 32.67 -7.21 6.12
CA ALA A 155 33.75 -7.65 7.00
C ALA A 155 34.75 -8.58 6.30
N LYS A 156 34.30 -9.42 5.37
CA LYS A 156 35.17 -10.27 4.54
C LYS A 156 36.02 -9.43 3.59
N ARG A 157 35.42 -8.48 2.88
CA ARG A 157 36.11 -7.55 1.97
C ARG A 157 37.18 -6.76 2.71
N ASP A 158 36.86 -6.24 3.90
CA ASP A 158 37.81 -5.46 4.70
C ASP A 158 39.00 -6.31 5.15
N LYS A 159 38.78 -7.57 5.55
CA LYS A 159 39.86 -8.52 5.83
C LYS A 159 40.73 -8.84 4.62
N LEU A 160 40.13 -8.98 3.43
CA LEU A 160 40.86 -9.24 2.18
C LEU A 160 41.69 -8.01 1.79
N ASN A 161 41.14 -6.79 1.91
CA ASN A 161 41.87 -5.54 1.69
C ASN A 161 43.06 -5.40 2.65
N GLN A 162 42.89 -5.70 3.95
CA GLN A 162 44.01 -5.70 4.90
C GLN A 162 45.09 -6.73 4.55
N LYS A 163 44.72 -7.90 4.01
CA LYS A 163 45.69 -8.89 3.52
C LYS A 163 46.44 -8.37 2.29
N LYS A 164 45.73 -7.75 1.36
CA LYS A 164 46.31 -7.11 0.16
C LYS A 164 47.32 -6.02 0.56
N GLU A 165 46.96 -5.11 1.46
CA GLU A 165 47.85 -4.05 1.96
C GLU A 165 49.12 -4.59 2.62
N LYS A 166 49.07 -5.76 3.26
CA LYS A 166 50.26 -6.42 3.85
C LYS A 166 51.11 -7.17 2.83
N LEU A 167 50.54 -7.56 1.69
CA LEU A 167 51.21 -8.33 0.64
C LEU A 167 51.89 -7.42 -0.38
N VAL A 168 51.26 -6.30 -0.75
CA VAL A 168 51.75 -5.34 -1.75
C VAL A 168 53.18 -4.82 -1.45
N PRO A 169 53.54 -4.41 -0.22
CA PRO A 169 54.91 -3.96 0.09
C PRO A 169 55.98 -5.05 0.02
N LYS A 170 55.57 -6.34 -0.02
CA LYS A 170 56.47 -7.50 -0.08
C LYS A 170 56.74 -7.98 -1.50
N ILE A 171 56.12 -7.33 -2.49
CA ILE A 171 56.34 -7.53 -3.92
C ILE A 171 57.28 -6.40 -4.36
N PRO A 172 58.49 -6.71 -4.87
CA PRO A 172 59.39 -5.67 -5.36
C PRO A 172 58.73 -4.89 -6.50
N SER A 173 58.90 -3.57 -6.48
CA SER A 173 58.54 -2.73 -7.62
C SER A 173 59.48 -3.09 -8.76
N ASP A 174 58.91 -3.47 -9.92
CA ASP A 174 59.68 -3.54 -11.15
C ASP A 174 60.35 -2.17 -11.37
N GLN A 175 61.69 -2.16 -11.40
CA GLN A 175 62.47 -1.07 -11.98
C GLN A 175 62.50 -1.24 -13.50
#